data_AF-A0A9D1AKR1-F1
#
_entry.id   AF-A0A9D1AKR1-F1
#
_cell.length_a   1.000
_cell.length_b   1.000
_cell.length_c   1.000
_cell.angle_alpha   90.00
_cell.angle_beta   90.00
_cell.angle_gamma   90.00
#
_symmetry.space_group_name_H-M   'P 1'
#
loop_
_entity.id
_entity.type
_entity.pdbx_description
1 polymer ?
#
loop_
_entity_poly.entity_id
_entity_poly.type
_entity_poly.pdbx_seq_one_letter_code
_entity_poly.pdbx_strand_id
1 'polypeptide(L)'
;MLSALFSGSPMAILYTFLALAIVLFTGIPFHEFAHGWTAERFGDHTARLSGRMTVNPFAHFDLFGTLMLFLVGIGFAKPVPINPNNFRGNKKVGV
;
A
#
# COMPACT_ATOMS: atom_id res chain seq x y z
N MET A 1 10.70 -8.33 11.24
CA MET A 1 11.85 -7.76 11.97
C MET A 1 12.15 -8.48 13.28
N LEU A 2 11.17 -9.20 13.86
CA LEU A 2 11.35 -9.96 15.11
C LEU A 2 12.44 -11.04 15.05
N SER A 3 12.55 -11.79 13.95
CA SER A 3 13.65 -12.75 13.75
C SER A 3 15.03 -12.09 13.74
N ALA A 4 15.15 -10.90 13.14
CA ALA A 4 16.36 -10.11 13.17
C ALA A 4 16.69 -9.60 14.57
N LEU A 5 15.69 -9.25 15.40
CA LEU A 5 15.90 -8.89 16.80
C LEU A 5 16.44 -10.08 17.61
N PHE A 6 15.87 -11.28 17.44
CA PHE A 6 16.35 -12.49 18.14
C PHE A 6 17.71 -12.99 17.67
N SER A 7 18.15 -12.58 16.49
CA SER A 7 19.50 -12.91 16.00
C SER A 7 20.62 -12.22 16.77
N GLY A 8 20.32 -11.17 17.54
CA GLY A 8 21.30 -10.36 18.27
C GLY A 8 22.27 -9.58 17.38
N SER A 9 22.11 -9.64 16.05
CA SER A 9 22.97 -9.02 15.06
C SER A 9 22.48 -7.61 14.72
N PRO A 10 23.23 -6.54 15.07
CA PRO A 10 22.84 -5.17 14.74
C PRO A 10 22.71 -4.95 13.23
N MET A 11 23.52 -5.64 12.44
CA MET A 11 23.48 -5.57 10.98
C MET A 11 22.20 -6.18 10.40
N ALA A 12 21.74 -7.32 10.95
CA ALA A 12 20.49 -7.94 10.52
C ALA A 12 19.29 -7.03 10.79
N ILE A 13 19.29 -6.36 11.96
CA ILE A 13 18.26 -5.38 12.32
C ILE A 13 18.27 -4.21 11.33
N LEU A 14 19.44 -3.64 11.07
CA LEU A 14 19.61 -2.53 10.13
C LEU A 14 19.12 -2.89 8.72
N TYR A 15 19.56 -4.03 8.17
CA TYR A 15 19.16 -4.44 6.83
C TYR A 15 17.66 -4.71 6.73
N THR A 16 17.06 -5.35 7.74
CA THR A 16 15.61 -5.61 7.73
C THR A 16 14.83 -4.30 7.83
N PHE A 17 15.27 -3.36 8.67
CA PHE A 17 14.63 -2.05 8.79
C PHE A 17 14.68 -1.26 7.47
N LEU A 18 15.85 -1.21 6.83
CA LEU A 18 16.02 -0.52 5.54
C LEU A 18 15.17 -1.14 4.44
N ALA A 19 15.11 -2.48 4.36
CA ALA A 19 14.27 -3.17 3.39
C ALA A 19 12.79 -2.84 3.58
N LEU A 20 12.28 -2.87 4.83
CA LEU A 20 10.90 -2.51 5.14
C LEU A 20 10.61 -1.04 4.85
N ALA A 21 11.53 -0.14 5.15
CA ALA A 21 11.40 1.28 4.83
C ALA A 21 11.30 1.50 3.32
N ILE A 22 12.13 0.86 2.50
CA ILE A 22 12.04 0.97 1.04
C ILE A 22 10.66 0.52 0.56
N VAL A 23 10.15 -0.64 1.02
CA VAL A 23 8.83 -1.14 0.62
C VAL A 23 7.71 -0.16 1.00
N LEU A 24 7.72 0.37 2.23
CA LEU A 24 6.69 1.27 2.73
C LEU A 24 6.70 2.65 2.03
N PHE A 25 7.89 3.19 1.77
CA PHE A 25 8.04 4.53 1.21
C PHE A 25 8.01 4.55 -0.32
N THR A 26 8.15 3.40 -0.99
CA THR A 26 8.12 3.30 -2.45
C THR A 26 7.09 2.29 -2.94
N GLY A 27 7.29 0.99 -2.68
CA GLY A 27 6.46 -0.09 -3.23
C GLY A 27 4.97 0.10 -2.96
N ILE A 28 4.59 0.39 -1.71
CA ILE A 28 3.19 0.60 -1.30
C ILE A 28 2.55 1.82 -2.00
N PRO A 29 3.11 3.04 -1.94
CA PRO A 29 2.49 4.18 -2.61
C PRO A 29 2.34 4.00 -4.13
N PHE A 30 3.31 3.39 -4.81
CA PHE A 30 3.17 3.09 -6.24
C PHE A 30 2.10 2.02 -6.51
N HIS A 31 2.01 0.99 -5.67
CA HIS A 31 0.98 -0.05 -5.76
C HIS A 31 -0.43 0.54 -5.62
N GLU A 32 -0.67 1.32 -4.57
CA GLU A 32 -1.97 1.94 -4.33
C GLU A 32 -2.31 3.00 -5.38
N PHE A 33 -1.32 3.76 -5.85
CA PHE A 33 -1.51 4.67 -6.97
C PHE A 33 -1.92 3.92 -8.23
N ALA A 34 -1.32 2.77 -8.53
CA ALA A 34 -1.65 1.97 -9.72
C ALA A 34 -3.10 1.45 -9.68
N HIS A 35 -3.59 1.04 -8.51
CA HIS A 35 -5.00 0.69 -8.32
C HIS A 35 -5.92 1.87 -8.63
N GLY A 36 -5.66 3.03 -8.03
CA GLY A 36 -6.47 4.23 -8.23
C GLY A 36 -6.43 4.74 -9.67
N TRP A 37 -5.26 4.74 -10.30
CA TRP A 37 -5.06 5.16 -11.69
C TRP A 37 -5.75 4.22 -12.67
N THR A 38 -5.72 2.91 -12.41
CA THR A 38 -6.45 1.94 -13.21
C THR A 38 -7.96 2.18 -13.07
N ALA A 39 -8.46 2.26 -11.84
CA ALA A 39 -9.88 2.53 -11.56
C ALA A 39 -10.38 3.83 -12.25
N GLU A 40 -9.57 4.89 -12.18
CA GLU A 40 -9.81 6.19 -12.84
C GLU A 40 -10.00 6.03 -14.36
N ARG A 41 -9.17 5.21 -15.01
CA ARG A 41 -9.30 4.93 -16.46
C ARG A 41 -10.56 4.15 -16.82
N PHE A 42 -11.01 3.28 -15.92
CA PHE A 42 -12.27 2.56 -16.08
C PHE A 42 -13.48 3.39 -15.61
N GLY A 43 -13.28 4.67 -15.26
CA GLY A 43 -14.34 5.63 -14.97
C GLY A 43 -14.65 5.84 -13.49
N ASP A 44 -13.95 5.17 -12.58
CA ASP A 44 -14.10 5.40 -11.15
C ASP A 44 -13.15 6.50 -10.65
N HIS A 45 -13.71 7.69 -10.47
CA HIS A 45 -12.98 8.86 -9.99
C HIS A 45 -12.81 8.92 -8.46
N THR A 46 -13.26 7.91 -7.70
CA THR A 46 -13.29 7.93 -6.23
C THR A 46 -11.91 8.18 -5.60
N ALA A 47 -10.87 7.51 -6.10
CA ALA A 47 -9.51 7.67 -5.60
C ALA A 47 -9.00 9.11 -5.77
N ARG A 48 -9.27 9.74 -6.93
CA ARG A 48 -8.87 11.12 -7.21
C ARG A 48 -9.67 12.12 -6.38
N LEU A 49 -10.99 11.95 -6.32
CA LEU A 49 -11.88 12.85 -5.58
C LEU A 49 -11.64 12.82 -4.07
N SER A 50 -11.20 11.68 -3.53
CA SER A 50 -10.80 11.54 -2.11
C SER A 50 -9.37 12.01 -1.81
N GLY A 51 -8.62 12.50 -2.81
CA GLY A 51 -7.22 12.89 -2.65
C GLY A 51 -6.27 11.70 -2.41
N ARG A 52 -6.72 10.47 -2.68
CA ARG A 52 -5.97 9.22 -2.44
C ARG A 52 -5.18 8.76 -3.67
N MET A 53 -5.37 9.37 -4.83
CA MET A 53 -4.55 9.14 -6.04
C MET A 53 -3.22 9.90 -5.96
N THR A 54 -2.34 9.46 -5.07
CA THR A 54 -1.03 10.09 -4.79
C THR A 54 0.03 9.03 -4.49
N VAL A 55 1.29 9.34 -4.77
CA VAL A 55 2.45 8.52 -4.37
C VAL A 55 3.01 8.93 -3.00
N ASN A 56 2.32 9.81 -2.27
CA ASN A 56 2.68 10.14 -0.89
C ASN A 56 2.50 8.90 0.01
N PRO A 57 3.56 8.33 0.60
CA PRO A 57 3.47 7.13 1.44
C PRO A 57 2.56 7.33 2.65
N PHE A 58 2.55 8.54 3.23
CA PHE A 58 1.74 8.84 4.40
C PHE A 58 0.25 8.80 4.13
N ALA A 59 -0.18 8.96 2.87
CA ALA A 59 -1.58 8.81 2.51
C ALA A 59 -2.03 7.35 2.70
N HIS A 60 -1.14 6.40 2.39
CA HIS A 60 -1.39 4.95 2.40
C HIS A 60 -0.91 4.26 3.69
N PHE A 61 -0.50 5.05 4.68
CA PHE A 61 -0.03 4.53 5.95
C PHE A 61 -1.21 4.06 6.81
N ASP A 62 -1.10 2.83 7.32
CA ASP A 62 -1.94 2.32 8.41
C ASP A 62 -1.04 1.97 9.60
N LEU A 63 -1.37 2.50 10.79
CA LEU A 63 -0.53 2.31 11.97
C LEU A 63 -0.48 0.84 12.39
N PHE A 64 -1.62 0.17 12.42
CA PHE A 64 -1.68 -1.23 12.84
C PHE A 64 -1.04 -2.14 11.80
N GLY A 65 -1.37 -1.95 10.53
CA GLY A 65 -0.79 -2.71 9.43
C GLY A 65 0.73 -2.55 9.35
N THR A 66 1.24 -1.32 9.56
CA THR A 66 2.69 -1.07 9.59
C THR A 66 3.34 -1.73 10.81
N LEU A 67 2.76 -1.62 12.01
CA LEU A 67 3.28 -2.29 13.20
C LEU A 67 3.32 -3.82 13.02
N MET A 68 2.28 -4.41 12.43
CA MET A 68 2.25 -5.85 12.12
C MET A 68 3.35 -6.23 11.12
N LEU A 69 3.59 -5.40 10.09
CA LEU A 69 4.67 -5.64 9.12
C LEU A 69 6.05 -5.67 9.80
N PHE A 70 6.31 -4.74 10.73
CA PHE A 70 7.57 -4.70 11.46
C PHE A 70 7.71 -5.87 12.45
N LEU A 71 6.67 -6.16 13.24
CA LEU A 71 6.73 -7.17 14.29
C LEU A 71 6.63 -8.58 13.72
N VAL A 72 5.60 -8.87 12.93
CA VAL A 72 5.26 -10.21 12.47
C VAL A 72 5.82 -10.51 11.07
N GLY A 73 6.13 -9.47 10.28
CA GLY A 73 6.57 -9.63 8.88
C GLY A 73 5.42 -9.66 7.87
N ILE A 74 4.17 -9.59 8.34
CA ILE A 74 2.96 -9.49 7.52
C ILE A 74 2.20 -8.25 7.99
N GLY A 75 1.73 -7.44 7.05
CA GLY A 75 0.94 -6.24 7.35
C GLY A 75 0.19 -5.75 6.13
N PHE A 76 -0.50 -4.63 6.28
CA PHE A 76 -1.32 -4.03 5.22
C PHE A 76 -1.16 -2.51 5.21
N ALA A 77 -1.39 -1.92 4.05
CA ALA A 77 -1.47 -0.47 3.89
C ALA A 77 -2.92 -0.01 4.08
N LYS A 78 -3.12 1.30 4.22
CA LYS A 78 -4.43 1.92 4.05
C LYS A 78 -4.75 1.93 2.55
N PRO A 79 -5.74 1.18 2.07
CA PRO A 79 -5.97 1.01 0.63
C PRO A 79 -6.53 2.28 -0.01
N VAL A 80 -6.34 2.41 -1.32
CA VAL A 80 -7.03 3.41 -2.14
C VAL A 80 -8.51 3.05 -2.29
N PRO A 81 -9.45 3.99 -2.11
CA PRO A 81 -10.87 3.69 -2.25
C PRO A 81 -11.25 3.50 -3.71
N ILE A 82 -11.99 2.43 -3.98
CA ILE A 82 -12.57 2.10 -5.30
C ILE A 82 -14.09 1.94 -5.12
N ASN A 83 -14.85 2.51 -6.04
CA ASN A 83 -16.30 2.36 -6.14
C ASN A 83 -16.67 1.65 -7.46
N PRO A 84 -16.94 0.33 -7.42
CA PRO A 84 -17.32 -0.43 -8.60
C PRO A 84 -18.58 0.07 -9.32
N ASN A 85 -19.43 0.85 -8.65
CA ASN A 85 -20.62 1.42 -9.28
C ASN A 85 -20.27 2.50 -10.32
N ASN A 86 -19.11 3.14 -10.21
CA ASN A 86 -18.65 4.18 -11.12
C ASN A 86 -17.98 3.63 -12.39
N PHE A 87 -17.64 2.33 -12.42
CA PHE A 87 -17.03 1.73 -13.60
C PHE A 87 -17.96 1.80 -14.81
N ARG A 88 -17.36 2.21 -15.94
CA ARG A 88 -17.98 2.22 -17.27
C ARG A 88 -17.90 0.82 -17.87
N GLY A 89 -18.73 0.54 -18.87
CA GLY A 89 -18.76 -0.75 -19.55
C GLY A 89 -19.62 -1.80 -18.85
N ASN A 90 -19.48 -3.06 -19.27
CA ASN A 90 -20.24 -4.18 -18.74
C ASN A 90 -19.53 -4.77 -17.51
N LYS A 91 -20.02 -4.37 -16.33
CA LYS A 91 -19.51 -4.79 -15.02
C LYS A 91 -19.48 -6.31 -14.79
N LYS A 92 -20.25 -7.10 -15.56
CA LYS A 92 -20.26 -8.57 -15.45
C LYS A 92 -19.08 -9.24 -16.17
N VAL A 93 -18.46 -8.56 -17.13
CA VAL A 93 -17.35 -9.10 -17.93
C VAL A 93 -16.03 -8.34 -17.72
N GLY A 94 -16.04 -7.25 -16.94
CA GLY A 94 -14.83 -6.49 -16.60
C GLY A 94 -14.32 -5.60 -17.74
N VAL A 95 -15.14 -5.34 -18.76
CA VAL A 95 -14.82 -4.50 -19.94
C VAL A 95 -16.03 -3.64 -20.31
#